data_AF-A0A0A0JU13-F1
#
_entry.id   AF-A0A0A0JU13-F1
#
_cell.length_a   1.000
_cell.length_b   1.000
_cell.length_c   1.000
_cell.angle_alpha   90.00
_cell.angle_beta   90.00
_cell.angle_gamma   90.00
#
_symmetry.space_group_name_H-M   'P 1'
#
loop_
_entity.id
_entity.type
_entity.pdbx_description
1 polymer ?
#
loop_
_entity_poly.entity_id
_entity_poly.type
_entity_poly.pdbx_seq_one_letter_code
_entity_poly.pdbx_strand_id
1 'polypeptide(L)'
;MSVLVACGSSPPVADTPGPEASPSESTGTDCGEVVLRQGEQLEVAGATQRACLEEALREGRGATLTVTETTTEGDPVVTSWRLDDDGSLSGDVDATKDAFAGSLRTYSVSCGRITTLPTPLVCDSIGS
;
A
#
# COMPACT_ATOMS: atom_id res chain seq x y z
N MET A 1 52.42 41.20 2.78
CA MET A 1 52.36 40.10 3.76
C MET A 1 50.90 39.74 3.97
N SER A 2 50.58 38.49 3.69
CA SER A 2 49.27 37.85 3.82
C SER A 2 48.71 37.93 5.23
N VAL A 3 47.37 37.98 5.38
CA VAL A 3 46.58 36.89 6.00
C VAL A 3 45.16 36.91 5.41
N LEU A 4 44.72 35.76 4.88
CA LEU A 4 43.34 35.39 4.57
C LEU A 4 42.76 34.67 5.80
N VAL A 5 41.54 34.98 6.25
CA VAL A 5 40.64 34.00 6.90
C VAL A 5 39.19 34.37 6.62
N ALA A 6 38.47 33.42 6.05
CA ALA A 6 37.03 33.39 5.80
C ALA A 6 36.30 32.73 6.99
N CYS A 7 35.03 33.09 7.21
CA CYS A 7 33.98 32.11 7.44
C CYS A 7 32.60 32.77 7.20
N GLY A 8 31.94 32.37 6.12
CA GLY A 8 30.54 32.65 5.88
C GLY A 8 29.69 31.72 6.74
N SER A 9 28.78 32.29 7.51
CA SER A 9 27.70 31.54 8.14
C SER A 9 26.54 31.47 7.15
N SER A 10 26.44 30.35 6.43
CA SER A 10 25.24 30.04 5.65
C SER A 10 24.03 29.95 6.60
N PRO A 11 22.87 30.50 6.21
CA PRO A 11 21.61 30.25 6.91
C PRO A 11 21.21 28.77 6.78
N PRO A 12 20.41 28.24 7.72
CA PRO A 12 19.98 26.85 7.70
C PRO A 12 19.21 26.56 6.41
N VAL A 13 19.60 25.44 5.78
CA VAL A 13 18.87 24.80 4.70
C VAL A 13 17.42 24.66 5.12
N ALA A 14 16.53 25.21 4.31
CA ALA A 14 15.11 24.98 4.40
C ALA A 14 14.86 23.47 4.37
N ASP A 15 14.30 22.96 5.46
CA ASP A 15 13.62 21.69 5.52
C ASP A 15 12.53 21.74 4.43
N THR A 16 12.88 21.21 3.26
CA THR A 16 11.91 20.95 2.22
C THR A 16 11.27 19.64 2.64
N PRO A 17 9.96 19.61 2.98
CA PRO A 17 9.26 18.35 3.02
C PRO A 17 9.49 17.72 1.64
N GLY A 18 10.23 16.60 1.60
CA GLY A 18 10.18 15.72 0.43
C GLY A 18 8.71 15.44 0.13
N PRO A 19 8.33 15.21 -1.14
CA PRO A 19 6.92 15.09 -1.52
C PRO A 19 6.24 14.14 -0.55
N GLU A 20 5.47 14.73 0.36
CA GLU A 20 4.54 14.04 1.21
C GLU A 20 3.63 13.41 0.17
N ALA A 21 3.78 12.10 -0.03
CA ALA A 21 2.82 11.32 -0.78
C ALA A 21 1.51 11.64 -0.07
N SER A 22 0.73 12.54 -0.67
CA SER A 22 -0.51 13.00 -0.09
C SER A 22 -1.26 11.72 0.24
N PRO A 23 -1.70 11.49 1.49
CA PRO A 23 -2.67 10.44 1.71
C PRO A 23 -3.82 10.83 0.80
N SER A 24 -3.97 10.10 -0.31
CA SER A 24 -5.17 10.18 -1.10
C SER A 24 -6.22 9.79 -0.09
N GLU A 25 -6.93 10.78 0.46
CA GLU A 25 -8.05 10.55 1.36
C GLU A 25 -9.03 9.72 0.54
N SER A 26 -8.93 8.41 0.70
CA SER A 26 -9.82 7.46 0.08
C SER A 26 -11.19 7.81 0.62
N THR A 27 -12.04 8.44 -0.19
CA THR A 27 -13.43 8.80 0.15
C THR A 27 -14.33 7.56 0.28
N GLY A 28 -13.74 6.42 0.65
CA GLY A 28 -14.36 5.11 0.75
C GLY A 28 -14.49 4.63 2.19
N THR A 29 -15.20 3.53 2.35
CA THR A 29 -15.30 2.82 3.63
C THR A 29 -13.95 2.22 3.98
N ASP A 30 -13.42 2.55 5.15
CA ASP A 30 -12.24 1.85 5.66
C ASP A 30 -12.66 0.47 6.21
N CYS A 31 -12.27 -0.60 5.51
CA CYS A 31 -12.48 -1.98 5.94
C CYS A 31 -11.41 -2.46 6.91
N GLY A 32 -10.46 -1.58 7.27
CA GLY A 32 -9.45 -1.81 8.29
C GLY A 32 -8.27 -2.63 7.78
N GLU A 33 -7.60 -3.27 8.74
CA GLU A 33 -6.33 -3.94 8.49
C GLU A 33 -6.39 -5.41 8.91
N VAL A 34 -5.62 -6.25 8.21
CA VAL A 34 -5.44 -7.68 8.49
C VAL A 34 -3.95 -7.99 8.50
N VAL A 35 -3.50 -8.72 9.51
CA VAL A 35 -2.14 -9.29 9.54
C VAL A 35 -2.25 -10.80 9.38
N LEU A 36 -1.72 -11.33 8.29
CA LEU A 36 -1.68 -12.75 7.95
C LEU A 36 -0.32 -13.32 8.34
N ARG A 37 -0.35 -14.41 9.11
CA ARG A 37 0.83 -15.26 9.32
C ARG A 37 1.10 -16.11 8.09
N GLN A 38 2.29 -16.71 8.05
CA GLN A 38 2.67 -17.64 7.00
C GLN A 38 1.61 -18.74 6.81
N GLY A 39 1.07 -18.84 5.59
CA GLY A 39 0.05 -19.83 5.21
C GLY A 39 -1.38 -19.48 5.64
N GLU A 40 -1.61 -18.36 6.33
CA GLU A 40 -2.95 -17.85 6.56
C GLU A 40 -3.49 -17.20 5.27
N GLN A 41 -4.79 -17.40 5.05
CA GLN A 41 -5.51 -16.91 3.89
C GLN A 41 -6.46 -15.79 4.32
N LEU A 42 -6.55 -14.72 3.53
CA LEU A 42 -7.40 -13.56 3.84
C LEU A 42 -8.87 -13.96 4.03
N GLU A 43 -9.33 -14.95 3.27
CA GLU A 43 -10.68 -15.53 3.32
C GLU A 43 -11.03 -16.09 4.70
N VAL A 44 -10.03 -16.51 5.46
CA VAL A 44 -10.21 -17.15 6.77
C VAL A 44 -9.84 -16.19 7.89
N ALA A 45 -8.62 -15.64 7.86
CA ALA A 45 -8.08 -14.81 8.93
C ALA A 45 -8.56 -13.35 8.88
N GLY A 46 -8.95 -12.85 7.70
CA GLY A 46 -9.48 -11.51 7.48
C GLY A 46 -10.90 -11.50 6.93
N ALA A 47 -11.70 -12.53 7.23
CA ALA A 47 -13.05 -12.71 6.69
C ALA A 47 -13.94 -11.49 6.90
N THR A 48 -13.86 -10.83 8.05
CA THR A 48 -14.64 -9.62 8.37
C THR A 48 -14.26 -8.45 7.47
N GLN A 49 -12.96 -8.19 7.31
CA GLN A 49 -12.44 -7.10 6.49
C GLN A 49 -12.69 -7.36 5.01
N ARG A 50 -12.54 -8.61 4.56
CA ARG A 50 -12.92 -9.04 3.21
C ARG A 50 -14.42 -8.84 2.98
N ALA A 51 -15.28 -9.24 3.91
CA ALA A 51 -16.73 -9.06 3.78
C ALA A 51 -17.13 -7.58 3.68
N CYS A 52 -16.45 -6.68 4.39
CA CYS A 52 -16.65 -5.24 4.23
C CYS A 52 -16.32 -4.77 2.79
N LEU A 53 -15.21 -5.26 2.22
CA LEU A 53 -14.83 -4.92 0.85
C LEU A 53 -15.83 -5.51 -0.18
N GLU A 54 -16.33 -6.72 0.04
CA GLU A 54 -17.38 -7.34 -0.77
C GLU A 54 -18.70 -6.58 -0.70
N GLU A 55 -19.07 -6.09 0.49
CA GLU A 55 -20.26 -5.27 0.69
C GLU A 55 -20.14 -3.91 -0.04
N ALA A 56 -18.98 -3.25 0.07
CA ALA A 56 -18.73 -2.01 -0.65
C ALA A 56 -18.84 -2.20 -2.17
N LEU A 57 -18.29 -3.31 -2.71
CA LEU A 57 -18.42 -3.67 -4.13
C LEU A 57 -19.88 -3.88 -4.54
N ARG A 58 -20.65 -4.63 -3.74
CA ARG A 58 -22.07 -4.87 -3.98
C ARG A 58 -22.88 -3.58 -4.00
N GLU A 59 -22.47 -2.58 -3.22
CA GLU A 59 -23.15 -1.30 -3.09
C GLU A 59 -22.64 -0.22 -4.04
N GLY A 60 -21.61 -0.50 -4.84
CA GLY A 60 -20.97 0.51 -5.69
C GLY A 60 -20.36 1.64 -4.89
N ARG A 61 -19.78 1.33 -3.72
CA ARG A 61 -19.08 2.28 -2.86
C ARG A 61 -17.59 2.02 -2.88
N GLY A 62 -16.80 3.08 -2.81
CA GLY A 62 -15.37 2.93 -2.61
C GLY A 62 -15.05 2.36 -1.22
N ALA A 63 -13.95 1.62 -1.11
CA ALA A 63 -13.46 1.06 0.15
C ALA A 63 -11.95 0.78 0.12
N THR A 64 -11.34 0.71 1.30
CA THR A 64 -9.93 0.38 1.49
C THR A 64 -9.72 -0.79 2.43
N LEU A 65 -8.69 -1.60 2.18
CA LEU A 65 -8.30 -2.72 3.02
C LEU A 65 -6.77 -2.86 3.03
N THR A 66 -6.14 -2.80 4.20
CA THR A 66 -4.71 -3.10 4.33
C THR A 66 -4.51 -4.56 4.71
N VAL A 67 -3.66 -5.27 3.97
CA VAL A 67 -3.28 -6.65 4.27
C VAL A 67 -1.77 -6.70 4.46
N THR A 68 -1.31 -7.18 5.62
CA THR A 68 0.10 -7.45 5.87
C THR A 68 0.33 -8.95 5.82
N GLU A 69 1.21 -9.40 4.94
CA GLU A 69 1.64 -10.79 4.83
C GLU A 69 3.09 -10.89 5.33
N THR A 70 3.38 -11.83 6.22
CA THR A 70 4.75 -12.11 6.64
C THR A 70 5.41 -13.12 5.69
N THR A 71 6.60 -12.79 5.18
CA THR A 71 7.43 -13.70 4.37
C THR A 71 7.91 -14.90 5.20
N THR A 72 8.59 -15.85 4.56
CA THR A 72 9.15 -17.01 5.26
C THR A 72 10.23 -16.60 6.26
N GLU A 73 10.95 -15.53 5.97
CA GLU A 73 12.04 -14.97 6.76
C GLU A 73 11.54 -14.06 7.90
N GLY A 74 10.25 -13.74 7.93
CA GLY A 74 9.64 -12.90 8.98
C GLY A 74 9.44 -11.45 8.59
N ASP A 75 9.71 -11.08 7.34
CA ASP A 75 9.59 -9.70 6.88
C ASP A 75 8.15 -9.37 6.46
N PRO A 76 7.61 -8.18 6.81
CA PRO A 76 6.27 -7.81 6.40
C PRO A 76 6.25 -7.28 4.96
N VAL A 77 5.28 -7.76 4.19
CA VAL A 77 4.85 -7.19 2.91
C VAL A 77 3.45 -6.63 3.12
N VAL A 78 3.29 -5.32 2.90
CA VAL A 78 2.02 -4.64 3.10
C VAL A 78 1.38 -4.40 1.74
N THR A 79 0.12 -4.79 1.58
CA THR A 79 -0.69 -4.46 0.41
C THR A 79 -1.87 -3.61 0.83
N SER A 80 -1.96 -2.39 0.31
CA SER A 80 -3.10 -1.50 0.51
C SER A 80 -4.04 -1.62 -0.68
N TRP A 81 -5.18 -2.29 -0.49
CA TRP A 81 -6.22 -2.44 -1.48
C TRP A 81 -7.15 -1.24 -1.49
N ARG A 82 -7.51 -0.81 -2.70
CA ARG A 82 -8.48 0.24 -2.96
C ARG A 82 -9.50 -0.23 -3.99
N LEU A 83 -10.76 -0.18 -3.58
CA LEU A 83 -11.93 -0.32 -4.42
C LEU A 83 -12.50 1.07 -4.68
N ASP A 84 -12.74 1.42 -5.94
CA ASP A 84 -13.42 2.65 -6.34
C ASP A 84 -14.93 2.40 -6.53
N ASP A 85 -15.74 3.47 -6.52
CA ASP A 85 -17.21 3.40 -6.68
C ASP A 85 -17.66 2.81 -8.02
N ASP A 86 -16.78 2.84 -9.02
CA ASP A 86 -17.01 2.26 -10.34
C ASP A 86 -16.75 0.74 -10.38
N GLY A 87 -16.31 0.15 -9.27
CA GLY A 87 -15.99 -1.28 -9.13
C GLY A 87 -14.56 -1.63 -9.56
N SER A 88 -13.69 -0.65 -9.79
CA SER A 88 -12.27 -0.90 -10.06
C SER A 88 -11.54 -1.27 -8.77
N LEU A 89 -10.78 -2.36 -8.81
CA LEU A 89 -9.94 -2.82 -7.70
C LEU A 89 -8.46 -2.67 -8.07
N SER A 90 -7.71 -2.00 -7.21
CA SER A 90 -6.26 -1.83 -7.29
C SER A 90 -5.60 -2.07 -5.94
N GLY A 91 -4.31 -2.37 -5.94
CA GLY A 91 -3.53 -2.57 -4.73
C GLY A 91 -2.15 -1.97 -4.86
N ASP A 92 -1.66 -1.32 -3.82
CA ASP A 92 -0.28 -0.88 -3.71
C ASP A 92 0.47 -1.81 -2.77
N VAL A 93 1.52 -2.46 -3.28
CA VAL A 93 2.35 -3.39 -2.54
C VAL A 93 3.63 -2.69 -2.10
N ASP A 94 3.92 -2.79 -0.80
CA ASP A 94 5.13 -2.33 -0.14
C ASP A 94 5.86 -3.53 0.50
N ALA A 95 6.94 -3.95 -0.16
CA ALA A 95 7.90 -4.95 0.29
C ALA A 95 9.23 -4.29 0.70
N THR A 96 9.26 -3.01 1.07
CA THR A 96 10.50 -2.31 1.46
C THR A 96 11.13 -2.88 2.72
N LYS A 97 10.31 -3.52 3.58
CA LYS A 97 10.74 -4.19 4.80
C LYS A 97 11.22 -5.63 4.57
N ASP A 98 11.00 -6.18 3.38
CA ASP A 98 11.58 -7.45 2.96
C ASP A 98 13.06 -7.25 2.62
N ALA A 99 13.92 -7.89 3.42
CA ALA A 99 15.36 -7.83 3.24
C ALA A 99 15.81 -8.51 1.93
N PHE A 100 15.00 -9.45 1.44
CA PHE A 100 15.24 -10.25 0.23
C PHE A 100 14.44 -9.76 -0.98
N ALA A 101 13.58 -8.74 -0.81
CA ALA A 101 12.96 -8.06 -1.93
C ALA A 101 14.05 -7.54 -2.88
N GLY A 102 13.94 -7.90 -4.15
CA GLY A 102 14.83 -7.46 -5.21
C GLY A 102 14.74 -5.95 -5.48
N SER A 103 14.92 -5.54 -6.73
CA SER A 103 14.82 -4.13 -7.09
C SER A 103 13.39 -3.57 -7.03
N LEU A 104 12.38 -4.42 -7.09
CA LEU A 104 10.97 -4.05 -7.00
C LEU A 104 10.50 -4.13 -5.54
N ARG A 105 10.68 -3.05 -4.79
CA ARG A 105 10.28 -2.93 -3.38
C ARG A 105 8.90 -2.34 -3.19
N THR A 106 8.45 -1.54 -4.13
CA THR A 106 7.09 -1.01 -4.17
C THR A 106 6.56 -1.13 -5.59
N TYR A 107 5.30 -1.56 -5.73
CA TYR A 107 4.64 -1.69 -7.03
C TYR A 107 3.13 -1.71 -6.87
N SER A 108 2.42 -1.33 -7.94
CA SER A 108 0.95 -1.35 -7.94
C SER A 108 0.42 -2.50 -8.80
N VAL A 109 -0.70 -3.06 -8.39
CA VAL A 109 -1.45 -4.11 -9.08
C VAL A 109 -2.86 -3.62 -9.39
N SER A 110 -3.46 -4.10 -10.47
CA SER A 110 -4.86 -3.79 -10.82
C SER A 110 -5.59 -5.03 -11.29
N CYS A 111 -6.77 -5.24 -10.73
CA CYS A 111 -7.72 -6.22 -11.23
C CYS A 111 -8.68 -5.63 -12.28
N GLY A 112 -8.53 -4.34 -12.59
CA GLY A 112 -9.51 -3.59 -13.37
C GLY A 112 -10.86 -3.54 -12.67
N ARG A 113 -11.93 -3.41 -13.47
CA ARG A 113 -13.30 -3.46 -12.99
C ARG A 113 -13.70 -4.91 -12.70
N ILE A 114 -14.18 -5.14 -11.48
CA ILE A 114 -14.60 -6.47 -11.01
C ILE A 114 -16.08 -6.47 -10.63
N THR A 115 -16.68 -7.66 -10.66
CA THR A 115 -18.04 -7.91 -10.12
C THR A 115 -18.01 -8.79 -8.87
N THR A 116 -16.85 -9.36 -8.57
CA THR A 116 -16.61 -10.29 -7.46
C THR A 116 -15.15 -10.16 -7.05
N LEU A 117 -14.87 -10.21 -5.74
CA LEU A 117 -13.48 -10.20 -5.28
C LEU A 117 -12.75 -11.49 -5.69
N PRO A 118 -11.51 -11.39 -6.18
CA PRO A 118 -10.70 -12.56 -6.48
C PRO A 118 -10.33 -13.35 -5.21
N THR A 119 -10.07 -14.64 -5.40
CA THR A 119 -9.72 -15.60 -4.34
C THR A 119 -8.57 -16.48 -4.86
N PRO A 120 -7.31 -16.27 -4.43
CA PRO A 120 -6.86 -15.25 -3.48
C PRO A 120 -6.94 -13.82 -4.05
N LEU A 121 -6.86 -12.82 -3.18
CA LEU A 121 -6.92 -11.40 -3.56
C LEU A 121 -5.59 -10.97 -4.20
N VAL A 122 -5.39 -11.40 -5.45
CA VAL A 122 -4.17 -11.21 -6.25
C VAL A 122 -4.59 -10.66 -7.61
N CYS A 123 -3.89 -9.61 -8.07
CA CYS A 123 -4.15 -8.93 -9.33
C CYS A 123 -2.87 -8.87 -10.17
N ASP A 124 -3.02 -8.55 -11.47
CA ASP A 124 -1.87 -8.34 -12.34
C ASP A 124 -1.11 -7.07 -11.97
N SER A 125 0.22 -7.13 -12.07
CA SER A 125 1.08 -5.96 -11.91
C SER A 125 0.83 -4.98 -13.05
N ILE A 126 0.65 -3.71 -12.70
CA ILE A 126 0.55 -2.64 -13.70
C ILE A 126 2.00 -2.33 -14.09
N GLY A 127 2.39 -2.81 -15.27
CA GLY A 127 3.80 -2.81 -15.73
C GLY A 127 4.50 -1.47 -15.53
N SER A 128 5.74 -1.56 -15.01
CA SER A 128 6.72 -0.48 -14.90
C SER A 128 7.18 0.06 -16.25
#